data_AF-A0A2T4ABG8-F1
#
_entry.id   AF-A0A2T4ABG8-F1
#
_cell.length_a   1.000
_cell.length_b   1.000
_cell.length_c   1.000
_cell.angle_alpha   90.00
_cell.angle_beta   90.00
_cell.angle_gamma   90.00
#
_symmetry.space_group_name_H-M   'P 1'
#
loop_
_entity.id
_entity.type
_entity.pdbx_description
1 polymer ?
#
loop_
_entity_poly.entity_id
_entity_poly.type
_entity_poly.pdbx_seq_one_letter_code
_entity_poly.pdbx_strand_id
1 'polypeptide(L)'
;MALLLDRRGDQIVITEDIMKDAAGSGNNPVIALLFNRRRDQIVITEDIVKAAASSIFGDGVMALLLDQYGNRITITEDILIAVAENEISGEKIMTVLLNRCGD
;
A
#
# COMPACT_ATOMS: atom_id res chain seq x y z
N MET A 1 2.59 -10.08 13.62
CA MET A 1 2.40 -10.61 12.25
C MET A 1 3.43 -11.66 11.84
N ALA A 2 4.74 -11.40 11.97
CA ALA A 2 5.81 -12.33 11.55
C ALA A 2 5.64 -13.77 12.04
N LEU A 3 5.54 -13.97 13.35
CA LEU A 3 5.42 -15.29 13.98
C LEU A 3 4.13 -16.05 13.56
N LEU A 4 3.06 -15.33 13.22
CA LEU A 4 1.82 -15.93 12.72
C LEU A 4 2.01 -16.48 11.30
N LEU A 5 2.66 -15.71 10.42
CA LEU A 5 2.98 -16.19 9.07
C LEU A 5 4.01 -17.33 9.08
N ASP A 6 4.96 -17.33 10.02
CA ASP A 6 5.93 -18.42 10.13
C ASP A 6 5.30 -19.73 10.62
N ARG A 7 4.36 -19.67 11.57
CA ARG A 7 3.76 -20.87 12.16
C ARG A 7 2.51 -21.37 11.46
N ARG A 8 1.75 -20.49 10.82
CA ARG A 8 0.44 -20.79 10.22
C ARG A 8 0.30 -20.22 8.82
N GLY A 9 1.41 -19.90 8.16
CA GLY A 9 1.42 -19.25 6.88
C GLY A 9 0.50 -19.91 5.85
N ASP A 10 0.55 -21.23 5.71
CA ASP A 10 -0.23 -21.95 4.70
C ASP A 10 -1.72 -22.02 5.03
N GLN A 11 -2.09 -21.64 6.27
CA GLN A 11 -3.47 -21.54 6.74
C GLN A 11 -4.00 -20.10 6.64
N ILE A 12 -3.14 -19.12 6.31
CA ILE A 12 -3.49 -17.71 6.23
C ILE A 12 -3.46 -17.30 4.76
N VAL A 13 -4.65 -17.09 4.21
CA VAL A 13 -4.83 -16.47 2.90
C VAL A 13 -4.82 -14.96 3.09
N ILE A 14 -3.94 -14.26 2.36
CA ILE A 14 -3.96 -12.79 2.34
C ILE A 14 -5.06 -12.34 1.37
N THR A 15 -6.14 -11.81 1.93
CA THR A 15 -7.25 -11.25 1.16
C THR A 15 -7.01 -9.78 0.84
N GLU A 16 -7.77 -9.26 -0.12
CA GLU A 16 -7.79 -7.83 -0.44
C GLU A 16 -8.15 -6.98 0.78
N ASP A 17 -9.14 -7.36 1.57
CA ASP A 17 -9.52 -6.61 2.79
C ASP A 17 -8.37 -6.52 3.80
N ILE A 18 -7.64 -7.61 4.02
CA ILE A 18 -6.46 -7.60 4.90
C ILE A 18 -5.40 -6.63 4.38
N MET A 19 -5.19 -6.62 3.06
CA MET A 19 -4.24 -5.71 2.42
C MET A 19 -4.70 -4.26 2.50
N LYS A 20 -6.00 -3.99 2.29
CA LYS A 20 -6.59 -2.66 2.38
C LYS A 20 -6.49 -2.11 3.80
N ASP A 21 -6.82 -2.92 4.81
CA ASP A 21 -6.69 -2.55 6.21
C ASP A 21 -5.23 -2.30 6.61
N ALA A 22 -4.31 -3.15 6.15
CA ALA A 22 -2.89 -2.95 6.39
C ALA A 22 -2.39 -1.63 5.74
N ALA A 23 -2.80 -1.35 4.51
CA ALA A 23 -2.44 -0.12 3.80
C ALA A 23 -3.04 1.13 4.49
N GLY A 24 -4.32 1.09 4.83
CA GLY A 24 -5.03 2.18 5.52
C GLY A 24 -4.48 2.46 6.92
N SER A 25 -3.97 1.44 7.62
CA SER A 25 -3.35 1.62 8.94
C SER A 25 -2.03 2.41 8.90
N GLY A 26 -1.41 2.56 7.73
CA GLY A 26 -0.09 3.20 7.60
C GLY A 26 1.06 2.38 8.21
N ASN A 27 0.79 1.13 8.64
CA ASN A 27 1.77 0.27 9.29
C ASN A 27 2.72 -0.36 8.27
N ASN A 28 3.71 0.43 7.86
CA ASN A 28 4.72 0.07 6.87
C ASN A 28 5.41 -1.30 7.17
N PRO A 29 5.82 -1.62 8.42
CA PRO A 29 6.40 -2.95 8.72
C PRO A 29 5.51 -4.15 8.41
N VAL A 30 4.19 -4.03 8.62
CA VAL A 30 3.25 -5.12 8.35
C VAL A 30 3.10 -5.31 6.84
N ILE A 31 2.91 -4.23 6.09
CA ILE A 31 2.72 -4.32 4.64
C ILE A 31 4.00 -4.79 3.93
N ALA A 32 5.18 -4.33 4.38
CA ALA A 32 6.46 -4.81 3.89
C ALA A 32 6.64 -6.32 4.12
N LEU A 33 6.24 -6.81 5.30
CA LEU A 33 6.34 -8.22 5.63
C LEU A 33 5.38 -9.07 4.79
N LEU A 34 4.16 -8.57 4.53
CA LEU A 34 3.20 -9.21 3.63
C LEU A 34 3.73 -9.28 2.19
N PHE A 35 4.25 -8.18 1.64
CA PHE A 35 4.83 -8.19 0.30
C PHE A 35 6.02 -9.15 0.19
N ASN A 36 6.90 -9.20 1.19
CA ASN A 36 8.06 -10.08 1.18
C ASN A 36 7.72 -11.57 1.27
N ARG A 37 6.71 -11.95 2.07
CA ARG A 37 6.41 -13.36 2.37
C ARG A 37 5.21 -13.94 1.60
N ARG A 38 4.39 -13.06 0.99
CA ARG A 38 3.11 -13.42 0.36
C ARG A 38 2.93 -12.75 -1.00
N ARG A 39 4.03 -12.35 -1.66
CA ARG A 39 4.03 -11.64 -2.94
C ARG A 39 3.08 -12.23 -3.99
N ASP A 40 3.09 -13.55 -4.14
CA ASP A 40 2.32 -14.27 -5.16
C ASP A 40 0.82 -14.37 -4.83
N GLN A 41 0.43 -14.06 -3.59
CA GLN A 41 -0.96 -14.06 -3.15
C GLN A 41 -1.59 -12.67 -3.20
N ILE A 42 -0.78 -11.62 -3.41
CA ILE A 42 -1.22 -10.23 -3.31
C ILE A 42 -1.52 -9.70 -4.71
N VAL A 43 -2.77 -9.36 -4.93
CA VAL A 43 -3.21 -8.55 -6.06
C VAL A 43 -3.34 -7.11 -5.56
N ILE A 44 -2.59 -6.18 -6.15
CA ILE A 44 -2.73 -4.75 -5.85
C ILE A 44 -3.92 -4.23 -6.64
N THR A 45 -4.94 -3.78 -5.92
CA THR A 45 -6.14 -3.15 -6.48
C THR A 45 -6.11 -1.64 -6.21
N GLU A 46 -6.94 -0.90 -6.95
CA GLU A 46 -7.09 0.54 -6.74
C GLU A 46 -7.52 0.88 -5.31
N ASP A 47 -8.39 0.07 -4.70
CA ASP A 47 -8.84 0.27 -3.33
C ASP A 47 -7.71 0.15 -2.30
N ILE A 48 -6.74 -0.75 -2.50
CA ILE A 48 -5.55 -0.85 -1.65
C ILE A 48 -4.69 0.41 -1.79
N VAL A 49 -4.54 0.94 -3.01
CA VAL A 49 -3.77 2.15 -3.27
C VAL A 49 -4.47 3.38 -2.69
N LYS A 50 -5.79 3.49 -2.82
CA LYS A 50 -6.61 4.55 -2.20
C LYS A 50 -6.53 4.47 -0.67
N ALA A 51 -6.57 3.28 -0.08
CA ALA A 51 -6.40 3.12 1.37
C ALA A 51 -5.04 3.64 1.84
N ALA A 52 -3.95 3.36 1.10
CA ALA A 52 -2.65 3.96 1.39
C ALA A 52 -2.67 5.49 1.21
N ALA A 53 -3.28 5.98 0.12
CA ALA A 53 -3.39 7.41 -0.17
C ALA A 53 -4.12 8.21 0.91
N SER A 54 -5.18 7.65 1.49
CA SER A 54 -5.98 8.26 2.56
C SER A 54 -5.43 8.01 3.97
N SER A 55 -4.33 7.25 4.12
CA SER A 55 -3.78 6.94 5.44
C SER A 55 -2.98 8.10 6.03
N ILE A 56 -3.13 8.33 7.33
CA ILE A 56 -2.38 9.33 8.11
C ILE A 56 -0.86 9.16 7.97
N PHE A 57 -0.38 7.91 7.85
CA PHE A 57 1.04 7.58 7.63
C PHE A 57 1.23 6.83 6.31
N GLY A 58 0.45 7.23 5.30
CA GLY A 58 0.36 6.57 4.00
C GLY A 58 1.57 6.78 3.10
N ASP A 59 2.41 7.78 3.36
CA ASP A 59 3.59 8.12 2.54
C ASP A 59 4.58 6.95 2.42
N GLY A 60 4.90 6.30 3.54
CA GLY A 60 5.77 5.12 3.54
C GLY A 60 5.14 3.90 2.84
N VAL A 61 3.82 3.74 2.96
CA VAL A 61 3.09 2.65 2.30
C VAL A 61 3.01 2.89 0.79
N MET A 62 2.68 4.11 0.36
CA MET A 62 2.64 4.48 -1.06
C MET A 62 4.01 4.32 -1.71
N ALA A 63 5.08 4.75 -1.03
CA ALA A 63 6.45 4.54 -1.48
C ALA A 63 6.73 3.05 -1.74
N LEU A 64 6.40 2.17 -0.79
CA LEU A 64 6.59 0.73 -0.95
C LEU A 64 5.75 0.12 -2.08
N LEU A 65 4.48 0.53 -2.21
CA LEU A 65 3.59 0.06 -3.26
C LEU A 65 4.19 0.36 -4.64
N LEU A 66 4.65 1.60 -4.85
CA LEU A 66 5.24 2.01 -6.12
C LEU A 66 6.62 1.38 -6.36
N ASP A 67 7.46 1.26 -5.33
CA ASP A 67 8.79 0.64 -5.46
C ASP A 67 8.70 -0.85 -5.85
N GLN A 68 7.70 -1.57 -5.34
CA GLN A 68 7.58 -3.02 -5.58
C GLN A 68 6.61 -3.41 -6.69
N TYR A 69 5.63 -2.57 -6.98
CA TYR A 69 4.52 -2.84 -7.89
C TYR A 69 4.17 -1.66 -8.81
N GLY A 70 5.02 -0.64 -8.92
CA GLY A 70 4.73 0.56 -9.73
C GLY A 70 4.30 0.26 -11.16
N ASN A 71 4.89 -0.75 -11.81
CA ASN A 71 4.49 -1.19 -13.15
C ASN A 71 3.09 -1.84 -13.25
N ARG A 72 2.44 -2.10 -12.12
CA ARG A 72 1.08 -2.66 -12.00
C ARG A 72 0.10 -1.66 -11.41
N ILE A 73 0.57 -0.48 -10.98
CA ILE A 73 -0.26 0.55 -10.37
C ILE A 73 -0.48 1.65 -11.40
N THR A 74 -1.74 1.84 -11.77
CA THR A 74 -2.16 3.01 -12.52
C THR A 74 -2.61 4.08 -11.53
N ILE A 75 -1.99 5.26 -11.57
CA ILE A 75 -2.45 6.40 -10.79
C ILE A 75 -3.68 6.99 -11.48
N THR A 76 -4.84 6.83 -10.86
CA THR A 76 -6.13 7.34 -11.34
C THR A 76 -6.43 8.71 -10.72
N GLU A 77 -7.42 9.41 -11.28
CA GLU A 77 -7.94 10.66 -10.70
C GLU A 77 -8.46 10.43 -9.28
N ASP A 78 -9.15 9.33 -9.03
CA ASP A 78 -9.65 8.91 -7.71
C ASP A 78 -8.53 8.77 -6.67
N ILE A 79 -7.37 8.22 -7.05
CA ILE A 79 -6.20 8.14 -6.18
C ILE A 79 -5.66 9.55 -5.91
N LEU A 80 -5.57 10.41 -6.92
CA LEU A 80 -5.09 11.79 -6.74
C LEU A 80 -6.01 12.62 -5.86
N ILE A 81 -7.33 12.46 -5.98
CA ILE A 81 -8.31 13.08 -5.10
C ILE A 81 -8.09 12.59 -3.66
N ALA A 82 -7.96 11.28 -3.45
CA ALA A 82 -7.71 10.72 -2.13
C ALA A 82 -6.40 11.25 -1.48
N VAL A 83 -5.36 11.48 -2.29
CA VAL A 83 -4.11 12.13 -1.84
C VAL A 83 -4.35 13.60 -1.49
N ALA A 84 -5.08 14.33 -2.33
CA ALA A 84 -5.36 15.75 -2.11
C ALA A 84 -6.24 16.00 -0.88
N GLU A 85 -7.17 15.09 -0.57
CA GLU A 85 -8.02 15.14 0.61
C GLU A 85 -7.29 14.73 1.90
N ASN A 86 -6.10 14.11 1.80
CA ASN A 86 -5.32 13.73 2.97
C ASN A 86 -4.51 14.91 3.50
N GLU A 87 -5.08 15.64 4.46
CA GLU A 87 -4.47 16.83 5.07
C GLU A 87 -3.16 16.54 5.84
N ILE A 88 -2.92 15.30 6.25
CA ILE A 88 -1.76 14.96 7.11
C ILE A 88 -0.56 14.49 6.28
N SER A 89 -0.79 13.61 5.31
CA SER A 89 0.28 12.98 4.51
C SER A 89 0.19 13.25 3.02
N GLY A 90 -0.86 13.94 2.54
CA GLY A 90 -1.11 14.18 1.12
C GLY A 90 0.06 14.84 0.40
N GLU A 91 0.68 15.87 0.97
CA GLU A 91 1.84 16.55 0.37
C GLU A 91 3.04 15.59 0.17
N LYS A 92 3.34 14.78 1.18
CA LYS A 92 4.42 13.79 1.12
C LYS A 92 4.11 12.69 0.11
N ILE A 93 2.86 12.24 0.07
CA ILE A 93 2.41 11.23 -0.89
C ILE A 93 2.48 11.80 -2.32
N MET A 94 2.06 13.05 -2.55
CA MET A 94 2.20 13.71 -3.85
C MET A 94 3.67 13.78 -4.28
N THR A 95 4.58 14.12 -3.36
CA THR A 95 6.02 14.10 -3.62
C THR A 95 6.51 12.69 -4.01
N VAL A 96 6.00 11.65 -3.35
CA VAL A 96 6.28 10.24 -3.68
C VAL A 96 5.79 9.89 -5.08
N LEU A 97 4.59 10.31 -5.48
CA LEU A 97 4.03 10.08 -6.81
C LEU A 97 4.87 10.75 -7.90
N LEU A 98 5.21 12.04 -7.73
CA LEU A 98 6.00 12.79 -8.71
C LEU A 98 7.39 12.19 -8.93
N ASN A 99 8.03 11.70 -7.86
CA ASN A 99 9.37 11.11 -7.95
C ASN A 99 9.39 9.72 -8.59
N ARG A 100 8.27 8.97 -8.57
CA ARG A 100 8.21 7.57 -9.01
C ARG A 100 7.40 7.35 -10.29
N CYS A 101 6.53 8.30 -10.63
CA CYS A 101 5.61 8.21 -11.77
C CYS A 101 5.74 9.42 -12.73
N GLY A 102 6.70 10.32 -12.51
CA GLY A 102 6.83 11.58 -13.24
C GLY A 102 7.57 11.53 -14.59
N ASP A 103 7.82 10.34 -15.15
CA ASP A 103 8.44 10.14 -16.48
C ASP A 103 7.40 9.89 -17.59
#